data_AF-T1GM16-F1
#
_entry.id   AF-T1GM16-F1
#
_cell.length_a   1.000
_cell.length_b   1.000
_cell.length_c   1.000
_cell.angle_alpha   90.00
_cell.angle_beta   90.00
_cell.angle_gamma   90.00
#
_symmetry.space_group_name_H-M   'P 1'
#
loop_
_entity.id
_entity.type
_entity.pdbx_description
1 polymer ?
#
loop_
_entity_poly.entity_id
_entity_poly.type
_entity_poly.pdbx_seq_one_letter_code
_entity_poly.pdbx_strand_id
1 'polypeptide(L)'
;MGDVMKEAAFSLAEAKFATGDFNQVVLQNVTKAQIKIRTKKDNVAGVTLPVFESYQDGTDTYELAGLARGGQQLAKLKKNYQSAVKLLVELASLQTSFVTLDDVIKITNRRVNAIEH
;
A
#
# COMPACT_ATOMS: atom_id res chain seq x y z
N MET A 1 8.44 6.23 5.91
CA MET A 1 7.13 6.46 5.24
C MET A 1 6.94 7.94 4.90
N GLY A 2 7.21 8.87 5.81
CA GLY A 2 7.08 10.32 5.56
C GLY A 2 7.90 10.82 4.37
N ASP A 3 9.15 10.37 4.22
CA ASP A 3 10.00 10.82 3.10
C ASP A 3 9.52 10.31 1.74
N VAL A 4 9.11 9.04 1.65
CA VAL A 4 8.59 8.43 0.42
C VAL A 4 7.27 9.09 -0.01
N MET A 5 6.40 9.41 0.95
CA MET A 5 5.16 10.16 0.67
C MET A 5 5.44 11.61 0.26
N LYS A 6 6.42 12.26 0.89
CA LYS A 6 6.84 13.61 0.51
C LYS A 6 7.41 13.65 -0.90
N GLU A 7 8.24 12.67 -1.26
CA GLU A 7 8.80 12.52 -2.61
C GLU A 7 7.71 12.21 -3.65
N ALA A 8 6.76 11.35 -3.32
CA ALA A 8 5.60 11.07 -4.17
C ALA A 8 4.74 12.33 -4.38
N ALA A 9 4.45 13.09 -3.32
CA ALA A 9 3.70 14.35 -3.39
C ALA A 9 4.45 15.42 -4.21
N PHE A 10 5.78 15.50 -4.08
CA PHE A 10 6.59 16.38 -4.90
C PHE A 10 6.56 15.99 -6.38
N SER A 11 6.67 14.69 -6.66
CA SER A 11 6.54 14.15 -8.03
C SER A 11 5.17 14.46 -8.64
N LEU A 12 4.11 14.52 -7.81
CA LEU A 12 2.76 14.89 -8.26
C LEU A 12 2.71 16.35 -8.69
N ALA A 13 3.36 17.24 -7.94
CA ALA A 13 3.48 18.64 -8.30
C ALA A 13 4.28 18.83 -9.61
N GLU A 14 5.38 18.10 -9.80
CA GLU A 14 6.16 18.09 -11.04
C GLU A 14 5.31 17.64 -12.24
N ALA A 15 4.54 16.56 -12.09
CA ALA A 15 3.65 16.06 -13.14
C ALA A 15 2.53 17.07 -13.46
N LYS A 16 1.94 17.70 -12.43
CA LYS A 16 0.88 18.71 -12.59
C LYS A 16 1.38 19.95 -13.31
N PHE A 17 2.62 20.35 -13.04
CA PHE A 17 3.26 21.44 -13.74
C PHE A 17 3.53 21.11 -15.22
N ALA A 18 3.99 19.88 -15.51
CA ALA A 18 4.35 19.49 -16.87
C ALA A 18 3.15 19.17 -17.78
N THR A 19 2.11 18.54 -17.26
CA THR A 19 0.97 18.01 -18.04
C THR A 19 -0.34 18.78 -17.82
N GLY A 20 -0.38 19.72 -16.88
CA GLY A 20 -1.61 20.43 -16.52
C GLY A 20 -2.53 19.60 -15.61
N ASP A 21 -3.85 19.79 -15.75
CA ASP A 21 -4.83 19.14 -14.87
C ASP A 21 -5.27 17.77 -15.42
N PHE A 22 -4.54 16.72 -15.04
CA PHE A 22 -4.84 15.33 -15.42
C PHE A 22 -5.67 14.57 -14.38
N ASN A 23 -6.05 15.21 -13.27
CA ASN A 23 -6.80 14.56 -12.18
C ASN A 23 -8.15 14.00 -12.66
N GLN A 24 -8.91 14.77 -13.43
CA GLN A 24 -10.20 14.32 -13.96
C GLN A 24 -10.04 13.13 -14.90
N VAL A 25 -9.03 13.17 -15.76
CA VAL A 25 -8.73 12.07 -16.71
C VAL A 25 -8.35 10.80 -15.96
N VAL A 26 -7.55 10.90 -14.90
CA VAL A 26 -7.19 9.74 -14.08
C VAL A 26 -8.42 9.19 -13.38
N LEU A 27 -9.23 10.03 -12.73
CA LEU A 27 -10.43 9.59 -11.99
C LEU A 27 -11.49 8.96 -12.89
N GLN A 28 -11.65 9.45 -14.13
CA GLN A 28 -12.62 8.90 -15.08
C GLN A 28 -12.16 7.59 -15.72
N ASN A 29 -10.84 7.37 -15.87
CA ASN A 29 -10.28 6.18 -16.53
C ASN A 29 -9.93 5.03 -15.56
N VAL A 30 -10.57 4.97 -14.38
CA VAL A 30 -10.36 3.86 -13.43
C VAL A 30 -11.28 2.69 -13.78
N THR A 31 -10.72 1.58 -14.26
CA THR A 31 -11.49 0.36 -14.57
C THR A 31 -11.15 -0.79 -13.62
N LYS A 32 -9.88 -1.21 -13.60
CA LYS A 32 -9.38 -2.31 -12.75
C LYS A 32 -8.17 -1.86 -11.95
N ALA A 33 -8.06 -2.35 -10.72
CA ALA A 33 -6.90 -2.10 -9.87
C ALA A 33 -5.67 -2.83 -10.41
N GLN A 34 -4.57 -2.10 -10.63
CA GLN A 34 -3.29 -2.67 -11.08
C GLN A 34 -2.57 -3.42 -9.95
N ILE A 35 -2.65 -2.90 -8.73
CA ILE A 35 -2.05 -3.50 -7.52
C ILE A 35 -3.19 -3.99 -6.66
N LYS A 36 -3.13 -5.27 -6.28
CA LYS A 36 -4.08 -5.92 -5.39
C LYS A 36 -3.32 -6.51 -4.21
N ILE A 37 -4.04 -6.82 -3.14
CA ILE A 37 -3.47 -7.38 -1.91
C ILE A 37 -4.01 -8.78 -1.73
N ARG A 38 -3.13 -9.72 -1.37
CA ARG A 38 -3.47 -11.07 -0.97
C ARG A 38 -3.16 -11.23 0.51
N THR A 39 -4.08 -11.83 1.25
CA THR A 39 -3.85 -12.17 2.65
C THR A 39 -3.27 -13.57 2.73
N LYS A 40 -2.18 -13.70 3.47
CA LYS A 40 -1.52 -14.95 3.84
C LYS A 40 -1.64 -15.12 5.34
N LYS A 41 -1.70 -16.36 5.80
CA LYS A 41 -1.67 -16.71 7.22
C LYS A 41 -0.27 -17.16 7.55
N ASP A 42 0.35 -16.52 8.53
CA ASP A 42 1.63 -16.93 9.09
C ASP A 42 1.43 -17.40 10.53
N ASN A 43 2.16 -18.42 10.97
CA ASN A 43 2.00 -18.95 12.33
C ASN A 43 3.25 -18.67 13.14
N VAL A 44 3.13 -17.83 14.16
CA VAL A 44 4.23 -17.46 15.06
C VAL A 44 3.84 -17.89 16.47
N ALA A 45 4.59 -18.83 17.05
CA ALA A 45 4.39 -19.33 18.40
C ALA A 45 2.96 -19.82 18.72
N GLY A 46 2.27 -20.40 17.73
CA GLY A 46 0.90 -20.90 17.87
C GLY A 46 -0.19 -19.84 17.62
N VAL A 47 0.20 -18.60 17.29
CA VAL A 47 -0.71 -17.51 16.92
C VAL A 47 -0.71 -17.36 15.40
N THR A 48 -1.89 -17.45 14.78
CA THR A 48 -2.06 -17.23 13.34
C THR A 48 -2.17 -15.73 13.06
N LEU A 49 -1.13 -15.16 12.46
CA LEU A 49 -1.04 -13.75 12.08
C LEU A 49 -1.43 -13.55 10.61
N PRO A 50 -2.29 -12.57 10.30
CA PRO A 50 -2.57 -12.19 8.93
C PRO A 50 -1.42 -11.33 8.38
N VAL A 51 -0.78 -11.82 7.31
CA VAL A 51 0.25 -11.10 6.57
C VAL A 51 -0.31 -10.67 5.22
N PHE A 52 -0.04 -9.44 4.80
CA PHE A 52 -0.48 -8.93 3.49
C PHE A 52 0.68 -8.94 2.48
N GLU A 53 0.45 -9.58 1.34
CA GLU A 53 1.37 -9.57 0.20
C GLU A 53 0.74 -8.75 -0.94
N SER A 54 1.50 -7.80 -1.50
CA SER A 54 1.06 -7.06 -2.69
C SER A 54 1.33 -7.87 -3.96
N TYR A 55 0.33 -8.01 -4.83
CA TYR A 55 0.49 -8.64 -6.14
C TYR A 55 0.03 -7.69 -7.25
N GLN A 56 0.73 -7.71 -8.37
CA GLN A 56 0.43 -6.89 -9.53
C GLN A 56 -0.32 -7.76 -10.55
N ASP A 57 -1.62 -7.53 -10.72
CA ASP A 57 -2.52 -8.32 -11.56
C ASP A 57 -2.69 -7.65 -12.93
N GLY A 58 -1.57 -7.53 -13.64
CA GLY A 58 -1.32 -6.51 -14.65
C GLY A 58 -2.42 -6.30 -15.72
N THR A 59 -2.75 -5.04 -15.95
CA THR A 59 -2.78 -4.39 -17.27
C THR A 59 -2.52 -2.90 -17.02
N ASP A 60 -1.57 -2.29 -17.74
CA ASP A 60 -1.23 -0.89 -17.55
C ASP A 60 -2.16 0.00 -18.41
N THR A 61 -3.29 0.44 -17.83
CA THR A 61 -4.28 1.25 -18.56
C THR A 61 -3.79 2.67 -18.90
N TYR A 62 -2.67 3.11 -18.32
CA TYR A 62 -2.18 4.49 -18.46
C TYR A 62 -0.91 4.61 -19.32
N GLU A 63 -0.45 3.52 -19.94
CA GLU A 63 0.76 3.54 -20.79
C GLU A 63 0.60 4.51 -21.98
N LEU A 64 -0.63 4.67 -22.49
CA LEU A 64 -0.97 5.60 -23.58
C LEU A 64 -1.37 7.01 -23.13
N ALA A 65 -1.64 7.24 -21.83
CA ALA A 65 -2.13 8.53 -21.34
C ALA A 65 -1.05 9.64 -21.31
N GLY A 66 0.22 9.28 -21.57
CA GLY A 66 1.37 10.17 -21.41
C GLY A 66 2.24 10.38 -22.65
N LEU A 67 1.86 9.93 -23.86
CA LEU A 67 2.75 10.02 -25.03
C LEU A 67 3.05 11.45 -25.53
N ALA A 68 2.36 12.47 -25.00
CA ALA A 68 2.64 13.89 -25.23
C ALA A 68 3.70 14.44 -24.25
N ARG A 69 3.99 15.75 -24.32
CA ARG A 69 4.91 16.44 -23.38
C ARG A 69 4.48 16.17 -21.93
N GLY A 70 5.28 15.39 -21.19
CA GLY A 70 5.09 15.11 -19.77
C GLY A 70 4.90 13.63 -19.37
N GLY A 71 4.85 12.70 -20.32
CA GLY A 71 4.77 11.25 -20.01
C GLY A 71 5.89 10.71 -19.12
N GLN A 72 7.11 11.22 -19.27
CA GLN A 72 8.24 10.84 -18.42
C GLN A 72 8.00 11.20 -16.95
N GLN A 73 7.39 12.36 -16.68
CA GLN A 73 7.07 12.78 -15.31
C GLN A 73 5.92 11.95 -14.75
N LEU A 74 4.94 11.58 -15.58
CA LEU A 74 3.86 10.69 -15.17
C LEU A 74 4.36 9.27 -14.86
N ALA A 75 5.31 8.74 -15.63
CA ALA A 75 5.94 7.45 -15.38
C ALA A 75 6.75 7.46 -14.07
N LYS A 76 7.51 8.54 -13.81
CA LYS A 76 8.24 8.75 -12.55
C LYS A 76 7.28 8.84 -11.35
N LEU A 77 6.22 9.65 -11.47
CA LEU A 77 5.14 9.75 -10.49
C LEU A 77 4.58 8.37 -10.15
N LYS A 78 4.22 7.60 -11.19
CA LYS A 78 3.64 6.27 -11.04
C LYS A 78 4.57 5.32 -10.29
N LYS A 79 5.86 5.32 -10.63
CA LYS A 79 6.87 4.49 -9.95
C LYS A 79 7.01 4.87 -8.47
N ASN A 80 7.01 6.17 -8.15
CA ASN A 80 7.12 6.66 -6.78
C ASN A 80 5.88 6.30 -5.95
N TYR A 81 4.67 6.49 -6.49
CA TYR A 81 3.44 6.06 -5.83
C TYR A 81 3.33 4.54 -5.70
N GLN A 82 3.79 3.78 -6.69
CA GLN A 82 3.83 2.32 -6.60
C GLN A 82 4.72 1.84 -5.45
N SER A 83 5.90 2.43 -5.29
CA SER A 83 6.79 2.14 -4.16
C SER A 83 6.16 2.55 -2.82
N ALA A 84 5.50 3.71 -2.77
CA ALA A 84 4.79 4.17 -1.58
C ALA A 84 3.66 3.20 -1.17
N VAL A 85 2.88 2.71 -2.13
CA VAL A 85 1.80 1.73 -1.89
C VAL A 85 2.36 0.40 -1.38
N LYS A 86 3.46 -0.10 -1.95
CA LYS A 86 4.11 -1.33 -1.45
C LYS A 86 4.51 -1.20 0.02
N LEU A 87 5.12 -0.06 0.38
CA LEU A 87 5.57 0.21 1.75
C LEU A 87 4.38 0.41 2.71
N LEU A 88 3.27 0.97 2.23
CA LEU A 88 2.00 1.02 2.99
C LEU A 88 1.44 -0.37 3.26
N VAL A 89 1.49 -1.28 2.29
CA VAL A 89 1.00 -2.66 2.47
C VAL A 89 1.86 -3.41 3.49
N GLU A 90 3.18 -3.27 3.43
CA GLU A 90 4.10 -3.84 4.43
C GLU A 90 3.81 -3.29 5.84
N LEU A 91 3.63 -1.97 5.95
CA LEU A 91 3.33 -1.35 7.24
C LEU A 91 1.96 -1.78 7.77
N ALA A 92 0.94 -1.89 6.92
CA ALA A 92 -0.38 -2.38 7.30
C ALA A 92 -0.32 -3.85 7.77
N SER A 93 0.52 -4.67 7.14
CA SER A 93 0.77 -6.05 7.57
C SER A 93 1.36 -6.10 8.97
N LEU A 94 2.36 -5.26 9.24
CA LEU A 94 2.98 -5.17 10.56
C LEU A 94 2.00 -4.66 11.62
N GLN A 95 1.23 -3.62 11.32
CA GLN A 95 0.22 -3.07 12.22
C GLN A 95 -0.86 -4.10 12.56
N THR A 96 -1.37 -4.82 11.56
CA THR A 96 -2.41 -5.84 11.77
C THR A 96 -1.86 -7.01 12.59
N SER A 97 -0.62 -7.42 12.32
CA SER A 97 0.07 -8.43 13.13
C SER A 97 0.24 -7.97 14.58
N PHE A 98 0.63 -6.71 14.81
CA PHE A 98 0.85 -6.17 16.15
C PHE A 98 -0.45 -6.10 16.97
N VAL A 99 -1.54 -5.63 16.37
CA VAL A 99 -2.86 -5.58 17.05
C VAL A 99 -3.35 -6.98 17.40
N THR A 100 -3.23 -7.93 16.47
CA THR A 100 -3.65 -9.32 16.73
C THR A 100 -2.79 -10.02 17.79
N LEU A 101 -1.48 -9.76 17.81
CA LEU A 101 -0.57 -10.23 18.86
C LEU A 101 -0.92 -9.66 20.24
N ASP A 102 -1.16 -8.35 20.33
CA ASP A 102 -1.50 -7.68 21.59
C ASP A 102 -2.79 -8.24 22.21
N ASP A 103 -3.82 -8.46 21.38
CA ASP A 103 -5.07 -9.08 21.83
C ASP A 103 -4.85 -10.50 22.38
N VAL A 104 -4.03 -11.30 21.70
CA VAL A 104 -3.71 -12.67 22.14
C VAL A 104 -2.89 -12.69 23.43
N ILE A 105 -1.94 -11.78 23.59
CA ILE A 105 -1.15 -11.63 24.82
C ILE A 105 -2.08 -11.25 25.99
N LYS A 106 -3.00 -10.29 25.78
CA LYS A 106 -3.98 -9.89 26.81
C LYS A 106 -4.89 -11.03 27.23
N ILE A 107 -5.39 -11.82 26.28
CA ILE A 107 -6.21 -13.01 26.57
C ILE A 107 -5.40 -14.04 27.35
N THR A 108 -4.15 -14.29 26.95
CA THR A 108 -3.27 -15.26 27.61
C THR A 108 -2.98 -14.85 29.06
N ASN A 109 -2.61 -13.59 29.29
CA ASN A 109 -2.40 -13.06 30.64
C ASN A 109 -3.67 -13.16 31.50
N ARG A 110 -4.84 -12.85 30.94
CA ARG A 110 -6.12 -13.00 31.66
C ARG A 110 -6.38 -14.45 32.06
N ARG A 111 -6.05 -15.41 31.18
CA ARG A 111 -6.22 -16.85 31.45
C ARG A 111 -5.23 -17.35 32.50
N VAL A 112 -3.99 -16.88 32.48
CA VAL A 112 -2.98 -17.22 33.49
C VAL A 112 -3.42 -16.70 34.86
N ASN A 113 -3.85 -15.44 34.95
CA ASN A 113 -4.33 -14.86 36.21
C ASN A 113 -5.55 -15.60 36.78
N ALA A 114 -6.41 -16.18 35.94
CA ALA A 114 -7.57 -16.96 36.36
C ALA A 114 -7.23 -18.39 36.82
N ILE A 115 -5.97 -18.84 36.64
CA ILE A 115 -5.48 -20.14 37.10
C ILE A 115 -4.62 -19.97 38.36
N GLU A 116 -3.92 -18.84 38.50
CA GLU A 116 -3.08 -18.53 39.67
C GLU A 116 -3.87 -18.05 40.90
N HIS A 117 -5.11 -17.57 40.71
CA HIS A 117 -6.05 -17.17 41.77
C HIS A 117 -7.33 -17.99 41.71
#